data_AF-A0A7L3RDI3-F1
#
_entry.id   AF-A0A7L3RDI3-F1
#
_cell.length_a   1.000
_cell.length_b   1.000
_cell.length_c   1.000
_cell.angle_alpha   90.00
_cell.angle_beta   90.00
_cell.angle_gamma   90.00
#
_symmetry.space_group_name_H-M   'P 1'
#
loop_
_entity.id
_entity.type
_entity.pdbx_description
1 polymer ?
#
loop_
_entity_poly.entity_id
_entity_poly.type
_entity_poly.pdbx_seq_one_letter_code
_entity_poly.pdbx_strand_id
1 'polypeptide(L)' 'SDRARITVRDILAASPRQLVPQCGYQCMSCCRVFPTLWSLKIHIQHSSQEGYSCKVYYRRLKALWEKEHKEQEAASPQG' A
#
# COMPACT_ATOMS: atom_id res chain seq x y z
N SER A 1 -24.49 -27.53 9.09
CA SER A 1 -23.85 -26.21 9.26
C SER A 1 -24.00 -25.42 7.98
N ASP A 2 -24.97 -24.51 7.95
CA ASP A 2 -25.20 -23.62 6.81
C ASP A 2 -24.08 -22.58 6.76
N ARG A 3 -23.21 -22.70 5.76
CA ARG A 3 -22.11 -21.75 5.55
C ARG A 3 -22.72 -20.54 4.86
N ALA A 4 -22.92 -19.45 5.61
CA ALA A 4 -23.48 -18.21 5.08
C ALA A 4 -22.83 -17.85 3.73
N ARG A 5 -23.63 -17.90 2.67
CA ARG A 5 -23.18 -17.58 1.31
C ARG A 5 -23.22 -16.07 1.16
N ILE A 6 -22.04 -15.46 1.08
CA ILE A 6 -21.89 -14.03 0.81
C ILE A 6 -22.51 -13.75 -0.56
N THR A 7 -23.49 -12.84 -0.60
CA THR A 7 -24.17 -12.41 -1.82
C THR A 7 -23.59 -11.11 -2.37
N VAL A 8 -23.88 -10.81 -3.64
CA VAL A 8 -23.49 -9.54 -4.28
C VAL A 8 -24.02 -8.34 -3.50
N ARG A 9 -25.21 -8.46 -2.89
CA ARG A 9 -25.80 -7.40 -2.06
C ARG A 9 -24.98 -7.15 -0.80
N ASP A 10 -24.46 -8.20 -0.17
CA ASP A 10 -23.63 -8.08 1.03
C ASP A 10 -22.32 -7.36 0.73
N ILE A 11 -21.71 -7.65 -0.43
CA ILE A 11 -20.49 -6.97 -0.90
C ILE A 11 -20.75 -5.48 -1.15
N LEU A 12 -21.86 -5.16 -1.83
CA LEU A 12 -22.24 -3.78 -2.14
C LEU A 12 -22.68 -3.00 -0.89
N ALA A 13 -23.29 -3.66 0.10
CA ALA A 13 -23.63 -3.04 1.38
C ALA A 13 -22.38 -2.78 2.25
N ALA A 14 -21.40 -3.69 2.21
CA ALA A 14 -20.13 -3.54 2.92
C ALA A 14 -19.20 -2.50 2.28
N SER A 15 -19.37 -2.23 0.98
CA SER A 15 -18.61 -1.21 0.25
C SER A 15 -19.51 -0.01 -0.03
N PRO A 16 -19.71 0.91 0.95
CA PRO A 16 -20.43 2.14 0.68
C PRO A 16 -19.72 2.83 -0.48
N ARG A 17 -20.46 2.99 -1.57
CA ARG A 17 -20.04 3.59 -2.84
C ARG A 17 -19.24 4.86 -2.53
N GLN A 18 -17.90 4.76 -2.56
CA GLN A 18 -17.03 5.89 -2.25
C GLN A 18 -17.15 6.92 -3.37
N LEU A 19 -18.10 7.82 -3.21
CA LEU A 19 -18.16 9.08 -3.92
C LEU A 19 -17.35 10.09 -3.09
N VAL A 20 -16.02 9.92 -3.02
CA VAL A 20 -15.14 10.88 -2.32
C VAL A 20 -13.89 11.14 -3.18
N PRO A 21 -13.40 12.40 -3.23
CA PRO A 21 -12.75 12.98 -4.41
C PRO A 21 -11.45 12.31 -4.85
N GLN A 22 -11.32 12.16 -6.17
CA GLN A 22 -10.17 11.66 -6.95
C GLN A 22 -8.95 12.59 -6.92
N CYS A 23 -8.63 13.19 -5.77
CA CYS A 23 -7.49 14.11 -5.62
C CYS A 23 -6.65 13.68 -4.40
N GLY A 24 -5.94 12.56 -4.53
CA GLY A 24 -5.08 12.06 -3.46
C GLY A 24 -4.14 10.95 -3.92
N TYR A 25 -3.25 10.53 -3.03
CA TYR A 25 -2.27 9.48 -3.26
C TYR A 25 -2.81 8.16 -2.75
N GLN A 26 -3.06 7.21 -3.65
CA GLN A 26 -3.63 5.90 -3.29
C GLN A 26 -2.54 4.89 -2.93
N CYS A 27 -2.69 4.22 -1.80
CA CYS A 27 -1.85 3.07 -1.47
C CYS A 27 -2.29 1.85 -2.28
N MET A 28 -1.42 1.30 -3.12
CA MET A 28 -1.74 0.15 -3.98
C MET A 28 -1.99 -1.16 -3.22
N SER A 29 -1.62 -1.24 -1.95
CA SER A 29 -1.73 -2.48 -1.16
C SER A 29 -2.98 -2.57 -0.29
N CYS A 30 -3.54 -1.44 0.15
CA CYS A 30 -4.81 -1.40 0.90
C CYS A 30 -5.89 -0.53 0.24
N CYS A 31 -5.59 0.05 -0.92
CA CYS A 31 -6.46 0.95 -1.69
C CYS A 31 -6.91 2.22 -0.94
N ARG A 32 -6.37 2.51 0.25
CA ARG A 32 -6.68 3.72 1.02
C ARG A 32 -6.08 4.95 0.32
N VAL A 33 -6.87 6.01 0.18
CA VAL A 33 -6.46 7.29 -0.41
C VAL A 33 -6.01 8.24 0.68
N PHE A 34 -4.89 8.91 0.45
CA PHE A 34 -4.29 9.88 1.36
C PHE A 34 -4.26 11.26 0.73
N PRO A 35 -4.50 12.34 1.50
CA PRO A 35 -4.53 13.70 0.95
C PRO A 35 -3.14 14.21 0.52
N THR A 36 -2.04 13.61 1.02
CA THR A 36 -0.67 14.05 0.72
C THR A 36 0.29 12.89 0.51
N LEU A 37 1.38 13.11 -0.24
CA LEU A 37 2.44 12.11 -0.41
C LEU A 37 3.11 11.75 0.92
N TRP A 38 3.28 12.73 1.82
CA TRP A 38 3.88 12.51 3.15
C TRP A 38 3.07 11.54 3.99
N SER A 39 1.74 11.70 4.03
CA SER A 39 0.86 10.81 4.79
C SER A 39 0.85 9.38 4.21
N LEU A 40 0.91 9.23 2.89
CA LEU A 40 1.13 7.92 2.26
C LEU A 40 2.49 7.30 2.64
N LYS A 41 3.56 8.09 2.68
CA LYS A 41 4.90 7.61 3.05
C LYS A 41 4.95 7.09 4.49
N ILE A 42 4.39 7.86 5.44
CA ILE A 42 4.28 7.46 6.84
C ILE A 42 3.43 6.19 6.97
N HIS A 43 2.29 6.12 6.28
CA HIS A 43 1.46 4.92 6.25
C HIS A 43 2.27 3.68 5.81
N ILE A 44 3.00 3.79 4.70
CA ILE A 44 3.82 2.68 4.19
C ILE A 44 4.88 2.25 5.20
N GLN A 45 5.55 3.20 5.86
CA GLN A 45 6.62 2.93 6.84
C GLN A 45 6.10 2.25 8.12
N HIS A 46 4.93 2.67 8.61
CA HIS A 46 4.30 2.14 9.82
C HIS A 46 3.45 0.89 9.57
N SER A 47 3.09 0.63 8.31
CA SER A 47 2.21 -0.49 7.93
C SER A 47 2.72 -1.88 8.36
N SER A 48 4.01 -2.01 8.65
CA SER A 48 4.60 -3.24 9.18
C SER A 48 4.07 -3.63 10.57
N GLN A 49 3.53 -2.67 11.32
CA GLN A 49 2.98 -2.83 12.67
C GLN A 49 1.46 -3.08 12.70
N GLU A 50 0.72 -2.70 11.65
CA GLU A 50 -0.76 -2.75 11.62
C GLU A 50 -1.34 -4.09 11.13
N GLY A 51 -0.51 -5.05 10.73
CA GLY A 51 -0.95 -6.43 10.52
C GLY A 51 -1.69 -6.74 9.19
N TYR A 52 -1.65 -5.86 8.19
CA TYR A 52 -2.31 -6.08 6.89
C TYR A 52 -1.40 -5.86 5.66
N SER A 53 -1.94 -6.17 4.47
CA SER A 53 -1.35 -6.25 3.11
C SER A 53 -0.20 -5.30 2.78
N CYS A 54 -0.24 -4.09 3.35
CA CYS A 54 0.79 -3.07 3.25
C CYS A 54 2.18 -3.53 3.73
N LYS A 55 2.27 -4.43 4.73
CA LYS A 55 3.55 -4.98 5.20
C LYS A 55 4.33 -5.72 4.11
N VAL A 56 3.62 -6.52 3.29
CA VAL A 56 4.24 -7.27 2.19
C VAL A 56 4.72 -6.33 1.10
N TYR A 57 3.90 -5.33 0.78
CA TYR A 57 4.24 -4.29 -0.18
C TYR A 57 5.47 -3.48 0.28
N TYR A 58 5.51 -3.02 1.54
CA TYR A 58 6.64 -2.29 2.08
C TYR A 58 7.94 -3.10 2.03
N ARG A 59 7.90 -4.39 2.37
CA ARG A 59 9.08 -5.27 2.26
C ARG A 59 9.61 -5.35 0.84
N ARG A 60 8.72 -5.48 -0.16
CA ARG A 60 9.11 -5.46 -1.58
C ARG A 60 9.71 -4.12 -1.99
N LEU A 61 9.09 -3.01 -1.60
CA LEU A 61 9.58 -1.67 -1.90
C LEU A 61 10.96 -1.42 -1.27
N LYS A 62 11.15 -1.83 -0.02
CA LYS A 62 12.43 -1.72 0.70
C LYS A 62 13.54 -2.49 -0.02
N ALA A 63 13.25 -3.72 -0.46
CA ALA A 63 14.22 -4.53 -1.22
C ALA A 63 14.59 -3.88 -2.56
N LEU A 64 13.63 -3.22 -3.24
CA LEU A 64 13.91 -2.47 -4.46
C LEU A 64 14.84 -1.27 -4.20
N TRP A 65 14.58 -0.48 -3.15
CA TRP A 65 15.45 0.64 -2.78
C TRP A 65 16.86 0.21 -2.39
N GLU A 66 17.00 -0.89 -1.64
CA GLU A 66 18.30 -1.45 -1.27
C GLU A 66 19.08 -1.91 -2.50
N LYS A 67 18.39 -2.48 -3.50
CA LYS A 67 18.99 -2.87 -4.77
C LYS A 67 19.44 -1.65 -5.57
N GLU A 68 18.58 -0.64 -5.71
CA GLU A 68 18.89 0.61 -6.40
C GLU A 68 20.10 1.33 -5.79
N HIS A 69 20.15 1.43 -4.45
CA HIS A 69 21.28 2.05 -3.76
C HIS A 69 22.59 1.29 -3.99
N LYS A 70 22.53 -0.06 -4.00
CA LYS A 70 23.70 -0.89 -4.26
C LYS A 70 24.18 -0.79 -5.71
N GLU A 71 23.25 -0.60 -6.65
CA GLU A 71 23.54 -0.38 -8.07
C GLU A 71 24.11 1.02 -8.32
N GLN A 72 23.64 2.05 -7.60
CA GLN A 72 24.21 3.41 -7.65
C GLN A 72 25.62 3.47 -7.06
N GLU A 73 25.87 2.78 -5.95
CA GLU A 73 27.21 2.66 -5.34
C GLU A 73 28.19 1.89 -6.24
N ALA A 74 27.72 0.86 -6.94
CA ALA A 74 28.53 0.10 -7.89
C ALA A 74 28.81 0.85 -9.22
N ALA A 75 27.99 1.86 -9.53
CA ALA A 75 28.14 2.67 -10.74
C ALA A 75 29.00 3.93 -10.55
N SER A 76 29.41 4.25 -9.32
CA SER A 76 30.33 5.36 -9.04
C SER A 76 31.77 4.85 -8.99
N PRO A 77 32.64 5.18 -9.97
CA PRO A 77 34.06 4.87 -9.85
C PRO A 77 34.63 5.75 -8.73
N GLN A 78 35.12 5.15 -7.65
CA GLN A 78 36.04 5.85 -6.76
C GLN A 78 37.29 6.20 -7.59
N GLY A 79 37.48 7.50 -7.82
CA GLY A 79 38.74 8.07 -8.28
C GLY A 79 39.69 8.29 -7.11
#